data_AF-A0A7W1SIY6-F1
#
_entry.id   AF-A0A7W1SIY6-F1
#
_cell.length_a   1.000
_cell.length_b   1.000
_cell.length_c   1.000
_cell.angle_alpha   90.00
_cell.angle_beta   90.00
_cell.angle_gamma   90.00
#
_symmetry.space_group_name_H-M   'P 1'
#
loop_
_entity.id
_entity.type
_entity.pdbx_description
1 polymer ?
#
loop_
_entity_poly.entity_id
_entity_poly.type
_entity_poly.pdbx_seq_one_letter_code
_entity_poly.pdbx_strand_id
1 'polypeptide(L)'
;MLLWSVLLSMLVLGALVDDRHVGLIADGRQMIRTAVAIVETGELGQARGRDFTLDREDGDAVSRFGMAMSLLQVPAAWLAPRVEALGPGRSQALFLLVPWLAVGVAAAAAGGIARRLGGTDAQVASAVLLASVASPLGSYSA
;
A
#
# COMPACT_ATOMS: atom_id res chain seq x y z
N MET A 1 -16.23 18.70 10.67
CA MET A 1 -15.33 18.90 9.53
C MET A 1 -14.35 17.74 9.31
N LEU A 2 -13.51 17.40 10.30
CA LEU A 2 -12.45 16.36 10.19
C LEU A 2 -12.87 15.05 9.49
N LEU A 3 -13.90 14.37 10.00
CA LEU A 3 -14.35 13.08 9.46
C LEU A 3 -14.75 13.20 7.99
N TRP A 4 -15.51 14.23 7.63
CA TRP A 4 -15.94 14.47 6.26
C TRP A 4 -14.76 14.76 5.33
N SER A 5 -13.78 15.54 5.77
CA SER A 5 -12.56 15.79 4.98
C SER A 5 -11.76 14.51 4.72
N VAL A 6 -11.65 13.62 5.72
CA VAL A 6 -10.97 12.33 5.56
C VAL A 6 -11.73 11.43 4.60
N LEU A 7 -13.04 11.27 4.79
CA LEU A 7 -13.88 10.43 3.92
C LEU A 7 -13.87 10.92 2.46
N LEU A 8 -13.96 12.23 2.24
CA LEU A 8 -13.91 12.80 0.89
C LEU A 8 -12.54 12.55 0.25
N SER A 9 -11.45 12.71 1.00
CA SER A 9 -10.10 12.45 0.51
C SER A 9 -9.89 10.98 0.15
N MET A 10 -10.41 10.07 0.97
CA MET A 10 -10.38 8.63 0.72
C MET A 10 -11.20 8.24 -0.51
N LEU A 11 -12.37 8.86 -0.71
CA LEU A 11 -13.20 8.65 -1.89
C LEU A 11 -12.53 9.16 -3.17
N VAL A 12 -11.90 10.33 -3.12
CA VAL A 12 -11.12 10.88 -4.25
C VAL A 12 -9.96 9.95 -4.60
N LEU A 13 -9.19 9.49 -3.60
CA LEU A 13 -8.08 8.57 -3.85
C LEU A 13 -8.58 7.24 -4.43
N GLY A 14 -9.65 6.66 -3.87
CA GLY A 14 -10.24 5.43 -4.38
C GLY A 14 -10.79 5.55 -5.81
N ALA A 15 -11.26 6.73 -6.21
CA ALA A 15 -11.71 6.99 -7.58
C ALA A 15 -10.55 7.19 -8.58
N LEU A 16 -9.36 7.53 -8.10
CA LEU A 16 -8.16 7.76 -8.91
C LEU A 16 -7.20 6.55 -8.96
N VAL A 17 -7.43 5.56 -8.10
CA VAL A 17 -6.71 4.28 -8.10
C VAL A 17 -6.84 3.57 -9.44
N ASP A 18 -5.73 3.09 -9.98
CA ASP A 18 -5.70 2.21 -11.14
C ASP A 18 -4.93 0.92 -10.83
N ASP A 19 -5.68 -0.10 -10.41
CA ASP A 19 -5.13 -1.38 -9.97
C ASP A 19 -4.41 -2.17 -11.07
N ARG A 20 -4.61 -1.82 -12.35
CA ARG A 20 -3.87 -2.39 -13.48
C ARG A 20 -2.38 -2.11 -13.41
N HIS A 21 -1.97 -1.10 -12.65
CA HIS A 21 -0.56 -0.75 -12.45
C HIS A 21 0.11 -1.52 -11.30
N VAL A 22 -0.67 -2.24 -10.49
CA VAL A 22 -0.16 -3.00 -9.35
C VAL A 22 0.84 -4.05 -9.83
N GLY A 23 2.06 -3.95 -9.31
CA GLY A 23 3.13 -4.87 -9.61
C GLY A 23 3.74 -4.70 -11.00
N LEU A 24 3.48 -3.61 -11.74
CA LEU A 24 4.21 -3.29 -12.99
C LEU A 24 5.65 -2.84 -12.72
N ILE A 25 5.85 -2.08 -11.64
CA ILE A 25 7.17 -1.64 -11.18
C ILE A 25 7.87 -2.82 -10.51
N ALA A 26 9.12 -3.07 -10.92
CA ALA A 26 9.92 -4.20 -10.44
C ALA A 26 10.03 -4.27 -8.90
N ASP A 27 10.18 -3.12 -8.24
CA ASP A 27 10.22 -3.02 -6.78
C ASP A 27 8.88 -3.42 -6.13
N GLY A 28 7.77 -2.83 -6.57
CA GLY A 28 6.43 -3.20 -6.07
C GLY A 28 6.08 -4.68 -6.33
N ARG A 29 6.54 -5.24 -7.45
CA ARG A 29 6.37 -6.66 -7.78
C ARG A 29 7.14 -7.58 -6.83
N GLN A 30 8.37 -7.20 -6.47
CA GLN A 30 9.18 -7.91 -5.47
C GLN A 30 8.49 -7.91 -4.11
N MET A 31 7.93 -6.76 -3.71
CA MET A 31 7.16 -6.64 -2.48
C MET A 31 6.01 -7.63 -2.49
N ILE A 32 5.06 -7.53 -3.42
CA ILE A 32 3.87 -8.42 -3.48
C ILE A 32 4.24 -9.91 -3.39
N ARG A 33 5.24 -10.35 -4.17
CA ARG A 33 5.72 -11.75 -4.15
C ARG A 33 6.26 -12.20 -2.80
N THR A 34 6.86 -11.29 -2.03
CA THR A 34 7.36 -11.59 -0.69
C THR A 34 6.21 -11.91 0.27
N ALA A 35 5.05 -11.24 0.19
CA ALA A 35 3.90 -11.58 1.05
C ALA A 35 3.29 -12.90 0.62
N VAL A 36 3.22 -13.16 -0.69
CA VAL A 36 2.75 -14.45 -1.18
C VAL A 36 3.65 -15.57 -0.65
N ALA A 37 4.98 -15.42 -0.71
CA ALA A 37 5.91 -16.39 -0.12
C ALA A 37 5.69 -16.60 1.38
N ILE A 38 5.56 -15.53 2.17
CA ILE A 38 5.28 -15.63 3.61
C ILE A 38 3.96 -16.39 3.87
N VAL A 39 2.92 -16.10 3.09
CA VAL A 39 1.61 -16.73 3.24
C VAL A 39 1.64 -18.21 2.84
N GLU A 40 2.33 -18.54 1.75
CA GLU A 40 2.34 -19.90 1.18
C GLU A 40 3.32 -20.84 1.88
N THR A 41 4.47 -20.34 2.34
CA THR A 41 5.56 -21.17 2.89
C THR A 41 5.94 -20.82 4.33
N GLY A 42 5.52 -19.66 4.85
CA GLY A 42 5.98 -19.17 6.15
C GLY A 42 7.41 -18.59 6.12
N GLU A 43 8.02 -18.49 4.94
CA GLU A 43 9.42 -18.07 4.79
C GLU A 43 9.56 -16.72 4.07
N LEU A 44 10.67 -16.06 4.35
CA LEU A 44 11.12 -14.85 3.66
C LEU A 44 12.17 -15.24 2.61
N GLY A 45 11.71 -15.67 1.43
CA GLY A 45 12.59 -16.10 0.33
C GLY A 45 12.32 -15.31 -0.95
N GLN A 46 13.37 -15.03 -1.73
CA GLN A 46 13.20 -14.56 -3.11
C GLN A 46 13.59 -15.65 -4.11
N ALA A 47 12.76 -15.78 -5.15
CA ALA A 47 13.06 -16.64 -6.27
C ALA A 47 14.24 -16.08 -7.07
N ARG A 48 15.12 -16.99 -7.53
CA ARG A 48 16.28 -16.67 -8.38
C ARG A 48 15.88 -16.04 -9.72
N GLY A 49 16.80 -15.26 -10.28
CA GLY A 49 16.65 -14.68 -11.62
C GLY A 49 15.48 -13.70 -11.75
N ARG A 50 15.11 -13.01 -10.66
CA ARG A 50 14.06 -11.99 -10.64
C ARG A 50 14.65 -10.59 -10.56
N ASP A 51 13.83 -9.58 -10.84
CA ASP A 51 14.21 -8.17 -10.79
C ASP A 51 14.92 -7.85 -9.46
N PHE A 52 16.08 -7.20 -9.49
CA PHE A 52 16.82 -6.78 -8.28
C PHE A 52 17.19 -7.90 -7.28
N THR A 53 17.28 -9.15 -7.74
CA THR A 53 17.77 -10.27 -6.93
C THR A 53 19.27 -10.51 -7.09
N LEU A 54 19.91 -10.95 -6.01
CA LEU A 54 21.25 -11.51 -5.99
C LEU A 54 21.11 -12.98 -5.62
N ASP A 55 21.32 -13.85 -6.61
CA ASP A 55 21.29 -15.29 -6.44
C ASP A 55 22.38 -15.75 -5.47
N ARG A 56 22.04 -16.70 -4.59
CA ARG A 56 22.98 -17.40 -3.72
C ARG A 56 23.26 -18.80 -4.27
N GLU A 57 24.40 -19.35 -3.87
CA GLU A 57 24.85 -20.68 -4.30
C GLU A 57 23.88 -21.79 -3.83
N ASP A 58 23.29 -21.63 -2.64
CA ASP A 58 22.37 -22.61 -2.02
C ASP A 58 20.97 -22.69 -2.67
N GLY A 59 20.72 -21.89 -3.71
CA GLY A 59 19.51 -22.01 -4.54
C GLY A 59 18.42 -20.97 -4.27
N ASP A 60 18.57 -20.12 -3.26
CA ASP A 60 17.71 -18.95 -3.01
C ASP A 60 18.32 -17.67 -3.59
N ALA A 61 17.65 -16.54 -3.36
CA ALA A 61 18.17 -15.22 -3.69
C ALA A 61 17.78 -14.19 -2.62
N VAL A 62 18.52 -13.08 -2.59
CA VAL A 62 18.20 -11.90 -1.76
C VAL A 62 17.92 -10.67 -2.61
N SER A 63 17.06 -9.79 -2.10
CA SER A 63 16.85 -8.48 -2.73
C SER A 63 18.09 -7.59 -2.54
N ARG A 64 18.52 -6.94 -3.61
CA ARG A 64 19.59 -5.93 -3.62
C ARG A 64 19.30 -4.74 -2.70
N PHE A 65 18.02 -4.40 -2.53
CA PHE A 65 17.58 -3.23 -1.76
C PHE A 65 17.05 -3.59 -0.35
N GLY A 66 17.10 -4.88 0.01
CA GLY A 66 16.44 -5.41 1.21
C GLY A 66 14.95 -5.72 0.99
N MET A 67 14.41 -6.65 1.77
CA MET A 67 12.98 -6.96 1.78
C MET A 67 12.31 -6.13 2.88
N ALA A 68 11.49 -5.17 2.49
CA ALA A 68 10.70 -4.40 3.46
C ALA A 68 9.28 -4.19 2.95
N MET A 69 8.58 -5.28 2.66
CA MET A 69 7.13 -5.18 2.61
C MET A 69 6.57 -5.13 4.03
N SER A 70 5.67 -4.18 4.27
CA SER A 70 4.93 -4.12 5.52
C SER A 70 4.18 -5.43 5.75
N LEU A 71 4.30 -6.00 6.96
CA LEU A 71 3.51 -7.16 7.37
C LEU A 71 2.00 -6.92 7.28
N LEU A 72 1.58 -5.64 7.21
CA LEU A 72 0.18 -5.28 6.95
C LEU A 72 -0.32 -5.77 5.60
N GLN A 73 0.54 -6.14 4.65
CA GLN A 73 0.15 -6.70 3.35
C GLN A 73 -0.11 -8.21 3.36
N VAL A 74 0.23 -8.92 4.44
CA VAL A 74 0.02 -10.37 4.57
C VAL A 74 -1.47 -10.76 4.44
N PRO A 75 -2.44 -10.05 5.05
CA PRO A 75 -3.86 -10.34 4.84
C PRO A 75 -4.32 -10.21 3.38
N ALA A 76 -3.81 -9.20 2.65
CA ALA A 76 -4.12 -9.02 1.23
C ALA A 76 -3.59 -10.20 0.40
N ALA A 77 -2.35 -10.64 0.66
CA ALA A 77 -1.77 -11.81 0.00
C ALA A 77 -2.49 -13.12 0.35
N TRP A 78 -2.94 -13.29 1.60
CA TRP A 78 -3.72 -14.46 2.00
C TRP A 78 -5.08 -14.55 1.30
N LEU A 79 -5.70 -13.41 1.04
CA LEU A 79 -6.99 -13.33 0.36
C LEU A 79 -6.85 -13.39 -1.18
N ALA A 80 -5.71 -12.96 -1.72
CA ALA A 80 -5.48 -12.83 -3.16
C ALA A 80 -5.85 -14.07 -4.00
N PRO A 81 -5.45 -15.32 -3.65
CA PRO A 81 -5.80 -16.49 -4.45
C PRO A 81 -7.32 -16.70 -4.59
N ARG A 82 -8.09 -16.39 -3.55
CA ARG A 82 -9.55 -16.54 -3.54
C ARG A 82 -10.24 -15.52 -4.44
N VAL A 83 -9.70 -14.31 -4.50
CA VAL A 83 -10.23 -13.23 -5.36
C VAL A 83 -9.79 -13.42 -6.81
N GLU A 84 -8.57 -13.90 -7.02
CA GLU A 84 -8.02 -14.21 -8.36
C GLU A 84 -8.80 -15.34 -9.05
N ALA A 85 -9.38 -16.27 -8.28
CA ALA A 85 -10.28 -17.30 -8.81
C ALA A 85 -11.50 -16.74 -9.55
N LEU A 86 -11.85 -15.47 -9.35
CA LEU A 86 -12.95 -14.78 -10.03
C LEU A 86 -12.54 -14.19 -11.39
N GLY A 87 -11.25 -14.23 -11.73
CA GLY A 87 -10.70 -13.75 -13.00
C GLY A 87 -9.30 -13.15 -12.86
N PRO A 88 -8.50 -13.14 -13.95
CA PRO A 88 -7.15 -12.59 -13.93
C PRO A 88 -7.10 -11.12 -13.51
N GLY A 89 -6.17 -10.77 -12.63
CA GLY A 89 -5.93 -9.42 -12.12
C GLY A 89 -6.88 -8.97 -11.01
N ARG A 90 -7.92 -9.73 -10.67
CA ARG A 90 -8.94 -9.28 -9.71
C ARG A 90 -8.41 -9.13 -8.27
N SER A 91 -7.32 -9.79 -7.93
CA SER A 91 -6.68 -9.64 -6.62
C SER A 91 -5.83 -8.38 -6.48
N GLN A 92 -5.54 -7.66 -7.58
CA GLN A 92 -4.64 -6.48 -7.57
C GLN A 92 -5.13 -5.38 -6.61
N ALA A 93 -6.43 -5.09 -6.60
CA ALA A 93 -7.02 -4.09 -5.71
C ALA A 93 -6.79 -4.35 -4.21
N LEU A 94 -6.60 -5.62 -3.80
CA LEU A 94 -6.36 -5.95 -2.39
C LEU A 94 -5.05 -5.35 -1.88
N PHE A 95 -4.03 -5.29 -2.72
CA PHE A 95 -2.70 -4.78 -2.34
C PHE A 95 -2.66 -3.25 -2.21
N LEU A 96 -3.71 -2.55 -2.67
CA LEU A 96 -3.88 -1.10 -2.53
C LEU A 96 -4.61 -0.71 -1.24
N LEU A 97 -5.30 -1.64 -0.58
CA LEU A 97 -6.06 -1.35 0.64
C LEU A 97 -5.17 -0.84 1.78
N VAL A 98 -4.03 -1.49 2.00
CA VAL A 98 -3.11 -1.12 3.08
C VAL A 98 -2.54 0.28 2.90
N PRO A 99 -1.93 0.65 1.75
CA PRO A 99 -1.43 2.00 1.57
C PRO A 99 -2.57 3.04 1.58
N TRP A 100 -3.73 2.74 0.99
CA TRP A 100 -4.90 3.63 1.04
C TRP A 100 -5.34 3.93 2.47
N LEU A 101 -5.48 2.90 3.31
CA LEU A 101 -5.83 3.06 4.72
C LEU A 101 -4.74 3.79 5.51
N ALA A 102 -3.46 3.52 5.23
CA ALA A 102 -2.34 4.20 5.88
C ALA A 102 -2.34 5.72 5.60
N VAL A 103 -2.63 6.13 4.36
CA VAL A 103 -2.83 7.54 3.99
C VAL A 103 -4.03 8.12 4.73
N GLY A 104 -5.14 7.39 4.84
CA GLY A 104 -6.32 7.80 5.62
C GLY A 104 -6.01 8.04 7.10
N VAL A 105 -5.22 7.16 7.72
CA VAL A 105 -4.78 7.30 9.12
C VAL A 105 -3.86 8.51 9.28
N ALA A 106 -2.90 8.71 8.38
CA ALA A 106 -2.02 9.88 8.39
C ALA A 106 -2.81 11.19 8.28
N ALA A 107 -3.79 11.25 7.36
CA ALA A 107 -4.64 12.40 7.16
C ALA A 107 -5.55 12.69 8.38
N ALA A 108 -6.12 11.63 8.98
CA ALA A 108 -6.91 11.74 10.21
C ALA A 108 -6.06 12.24 11.39
N ALA A 109 -4.82 11.75 11.52
CA ALA A 109 -3.88 12.20 12.54
C ALA A 109 -3.50 13.67 12.35
N ALA A 110 -3.17 14.10 11.13
CA ALA A 110 -2.84 15.48 10.79
C ALA A 110 -3.98 16.44 11.14
N GLY A 111 -5.21 16.11 10.71
CA GLY A 111 -6.39 16.90 11.05
C GLY A 111 -6.73 16.87 12.55
N GLY A 112 -6.52 15.74 13.22
CA GLY A 112 -6.67 15.61 14.67
C GLY A 112 -5.69 16.50 15.46
N ILE A 113 -4.44 16.58 15.02
CA ILE A 113 -3.41 17.47 15.60
C ILE A 113 -3.79 18.93 15.35
N ALA A 114 -4.14 19.31 14.10
CA ALA A 114 -4.55 20.67 13.78
C ALA A 114 -5.73 21.14 14.66
N ARG A 115 -6.72 20.28 14.89
CA ARG A 115 -7.85 20.57 15.78
C ARG A 115 -7.41 20.74 17.23
N ARG A 116 -6.53 19.88 17.75
CA ARG A 116 -6.03 19.95 19.13
C ARG A 116 -5.19 21.21 19.39
N LEU A 117 -4.55 21.74 18.36
CA LEU A 117 -3.79 23.01 18.41
C LEU A 117 -4.68 24.25 18.27
N GLY A 118 -6.01 24.10 18.23
CA GLY A 118 -6.96 25.21 18.12
C GLY A 118 -7.21 25.69 16.69
N GLY A 119 -6.86 24.90 15.68
CA GLY A 119 -7.09 25.24 14.28
C GLY A 119 -8.58 25.33 13.93
N THR A 120 -8.91 26.24 13.00
CA THR A 120 -10.25 26.39 12.45
C THR A 120 -10.63 25.19 11.57
N ASP A 121 -11.91 25.05 11.27
CA ASP A 121 -12.41 23.98 10.39
C ASP A 121 -11.72 23.97 9.01
N ALA A 122 -11.42 25.15 8.46
CA ALA A 122 -10.68 25.27 7.21
C ALA A 122 -9.23 24.76 7.36
N GLN A 123 -8.55 25.11 8.45
CA GLN A 123 -7.18 24.66 8.71
C GLN A 123 -7.11 23.14 8.96
N VAL A 124 -8.10 22.57 9.64
CA VAL A 124 -8.23 21.12 9.81
C VAL A 124 -8.42 20.43 8.46
N ALA A 125 -9.28 20.97 7.58
CA ALA A 125 -9.48 20.44 6.24
C ALA A 125 -8.21 20.52 5.38
N SER A 126 -7.49 21.65 5.44
CA SER A 126 -6.20 21.80 4.74
C SER A 126 -5.16 20.80 5.23
N ALA A 127 -5.06 20.55 6.54
CA ALA A 127 -4.13 19.56 7.09
C ALA A 127 -4.44 18.14 6.59
N VAL A 128 -5.72 17.76 6.51
CA VAL A 128 -6.15 16.47 5.95
C VAL A 128 -5.77 16.36 4.47
N LEU A 129 -6.06 17.39 3.67
CA LEU A 129 -5.77 17.39 2.23
C LEU A 129 -4.25 17.31 1.95
N LEU A 130 -3.46 18.10 2.68
CA LEU A 130 -2.00 18.13 2.56
C LEU A 130 -1.31 16.86 3.07
N ALA A 131 -2.01 16.03 3.84
CA ALA A 131 -1.53 14.72 4.29
C ALA A 131 -2.14 13.56 3.48
N SER A 132 -2.93 13.84 2.44
CA SER A 132 -3.56 12.84 1.58
C SER A 132 -3.42 13.20 0.10
N VAL A 133 -4.47 13.75 -0.52
CA VAL A 133 -4.59 13.96 -1.98
C VAL A 133 -3.57 14.96 -2.51
N ALA A 134 -3.23 15.99 -1.72
CA ALA A 134 -2.27 17.02 -2.11
C ALA A 134 -0.84 16.69 -1.65
N SER A 135 -0.57 15.43 -1.29
CA SER A 135 0.70 14.98 -0.74
C SER A 135 1.35 13.92 -1.65
N PRO A 136 2.68 13.75 -1.58
CA PRO A 136 3.34 12.60 -2.18
C PRO A 136 2.84 11.26 -1.64
N LEU A 137 2.17 11.23 -0.48
CA LEU A 137 1.57 10.00 0.05
C LEU A 137 0.37 9.53 -0.80
N GLY A 138 -0.31 10.46 -1.49
CA GLY A 138 -1.41 10.13 -2.40
C GLY A 138 -0.97 9.21 -3.55
N SER A 139 0.26 9.35 -4.05
CA SER A 139 0.80 8.45 -5.09
C SER A 139 1.11 7.04 -4.60
N TYR A 140 1.18 6.81 -3.29
CA TYR A 140 1.34 5.46 -2.75
C TYR A 140 -0.01 4.74 -2.59
N SER A 141 -1.11 5.48 -2.63
CA SER A 141 -2.47 4.95 -2.50
C SER A 141 -3.21 4.77 -3.83
N ALA A 142 -2.56 5.03 -4.97
CA ALA A 142 -3.14 5.02 -6.32
C ALA A 142 -2.34 4.14 -7.29
#